data_AF-A0A934U6Q3-F1
#
_entry.id   AF-A0A934U6Q3-F1
#
_cell.length_a   1.000
_cell.length_b   1.000
_cell.length_c   1.000
_cell.angle_alpha   90.00
_cell.angle_beta   90.00
_cell.angle_gamma   90.00
#
_symmetry.space_group_name_H-M   'P 1'
#
loop_
_entity.id
_entity.type
_entity.pdbx_description
1 polymer ?
#
loop_
_entity_poly.entity_id
_entity_poly.type
_entity_poly.pdbx_seq_one_letter_code
_entity_poly.pdbx_strand_id
1 'polypeptide(L)'
;MTILFEPIGNIAREIGVDTVKFGIPRVRLSYDGTAMIVKTPYRAPVTNGVMTTKDLDPGPADVTIGQETRTIDIPDSGIPLRLQPLWDAAEPQPENPDGFVRNAGGFDRVQVMTMSQFTSQESPDPNTTFILFPD
;
A
#
# COMPACT_ATOMS: atom_id res chain seq x y z
N MET A 1 -1.03 7.23 -16.45
CA MET A 1 0.39 7.57 -16.38
C MET A 1 0.58 8.30 -15.07
N THR A 2 1.40 7.77 -14.15
CA THR A 2 1.47 8.19 -12.74
C THR A 2 2.90 8.14 -12.20
N ILE A 3 3.32 9.20 -11.51
CA ILE A 3 4.61 9.25 -10.78
C ILE A 3 4.35 8.93 -9.31
N LEU A 4 5.11 8.00 -8.74
CA LEU A 4 5.11 7.71 -7.31
C LEU A 4 6.35 8.31 -6.66
N PHE A 5 6.19 8.91 -5.48
CA PHE A 5 7.29 9.42 -4.68
C PHE A 5 7.09 9.10 -3.21
N GLU A 6 8.18 8.94 -2.47
CA GLU A 6 8.10 8.70 -1.03
C GLU A 6 9.44 9.01 -0.33
N PRO A 7 9.46 9.75 0.80
CA PRO A 7 10.66 9.89 1.64
C PRO A 7 11.03 8.56 2.32
N ILE A 8 12.31 8.16 2.32
CA ILE A 8 12.80 6.89 2.93
C ILE A 8 12.34 6.73 4.37
N GLY A 9 12.33 7.82 5.16
CA GLY A 9 11.92 7.78 6.56
C GLY A 9 10.50 7.24 6.78
N ASN A 10 9.68 7.19 5.72
CA ASN A 10 8.32 6.67 5.76
C ASN A 10 8.18 5.29 5.08
N ILE A 11 9.01 4.95 4.08
CA ILE A 11 8.94 3.70 3.30
C ILE A 11 9.33 2.48 4.14
N ALA A 12 10.27 2.68 5.05
CA ALA A 12 10.91 1.58 5.73
C ALA A 12 11.21 1.99 7.17
N ARG A 13 10.60 1.28 8.11
CA ARG A 13 11.15 1.15 9.47
C ARG A 13 12.51 0.43 9.45
N GLU A 14 12.94 -0.08 8.30
CA GLU A 14 14.27 -0.62 8.03
C GLU A 14 15.26 0.47 7.57
N ILE A 15 16.38 0.57 8.28
CA ILE A 15 17.54 1.38 7.90
C ILE A 15 18.18 0.73 6.66
N GLY A 16 18.33 1.47 5.55
CA GLY A 16 19.18 1.06 4.41
C GLY A 16 18.48 0.65 3.10
N VAL A 17 17.25 1.10 2.85
CA VAL A 17 16.61 0.87 1.53
C VAL A 17 17.15 1.85 0.49
N ASP A 18 18.13 1.43 -0.30
CA ASP A 18 18.75 2.26 -1.34
C ASP A 18 17.96 2.28 -2.67
N THR A 19 17.09 1.30 -2.89
CA THR A 19 16.27 1.17 -4.10
C THR A 19 14.93 0.50 -3.82
N VAL A 20 13.86 1.00 -4.45
CA VAL A 20 12.54 0.34 -4.51
C VAL A 20 12.39 -0.30 -5.90
N LYS A 21 11.98 -1.56 -5.96
CA LYS A 21 11.82 -2.28 -7.24
C LYS A 21 10.34 -2.35 -7.62
N PHE A 22 10.05 -2.17 -8.90
CA PHE A 22 8.72 -2.26 -9.49
C PHE A 22 8.73 -3.33 -10.58
N GLY A 23 7.74 -4.20 -10.61
CA GLY A 23 7.50 -5.21 -11.64
C GLY A 23 6.15 -4.95 -12.29
N ILE A 24 6.14 -4.20 -13.39
CA ILE A 24 4.90 -3.89 -14.11
C ILE A 24 4.62 -5.02 -15.12
N PRO A 25 3.47 -5.71 -15.02
CA PRO A 25 3.08 -6.73 -15.97
C PRO A 25 2.83 -6.09 -17.34
N ARG A 26 3.50 -6.62 -18.36
CA ARG A 26 3.27 -6.26 -19.76
C ARG A 26 2.89 -7.51 -20.53
N VAL A 27 1.86 -7.40 -21.35
CA VAL A 27 1.50 -8.46 -22.29
C VAL A 27 2.50 -8.42 -23.43
N ARG A 28 3.25 -9.51 -23.61
CA ARG A 28 4.12 -9.74 -24.76
C ARG A 28 3.53 -10.86 -25.59
N LEU A 29 3.44 -10.66 -26.91
CA LEU A 29 3.06 -11.72 -27.83
C LEU A 29 4.28 -12.60 -28.12
N SER A 30 4.13 -13.90 -27.91
CA SER A 30 5.08 -14.90 -28.37
C SER A 30 4.98 -15.07 -29.88
N TYR A 31 6.02 -15.68 -30.48
CA TYR A 31 6.12 -15.90 -31.93
C TYR A 31 4.96 -16.72 -32.51
N ASP A 32 4.29 -17.53 -31.69
CA ASP A 32 3.14 -18.38 -32.01
C ASP A 32 1.78 -17.68 -31.81
N GLY A 33 1.76 -16.42 -31.39
CA GLY A 33 0.53 -15.68 -31.07
C GLY A 33 0.00 -15.87 -29.65
N THR A 34 0.68 -16.66 -28.80
CA THR A 34 0.32 -16.82 -27.39
C THR A 34 0.72 -15.57 -26.59
N ALA A 35 -0.23 -14.99 -25.84
CA ALA A 35 0.05 -13.85 -24.96
C ALA A 35 0.74 -14.32 -23.67
N MET A 36 1.93 -13.81 -23.38
CA MET A 36 2.65 -14.04 -22.12
C MET A 36 2.73 -12.74 -21.32
N ILE A 37 2.38 -12.80 -20.03
CA ILE A 37 2.56 -11.67 -19.12
C ILE A 37 4.01 -11.68 -18.62
N VAL A 38 4.78 -10.65 -18.97
CA VAL A 38 6.17 -10.47 -18.54
C VAL A 38 6.24 -9.25 -17.62
N LYS A 39 6.85 -9.40 -16.45
CA LYS A 39 7.08 -8.25 -15.55
C LYS A 39 8.34 -7.53 -15.99
N THR A 40 8.23 -6.24 -16.33
CA THR A 40 9.40 -5.42 -16.63
C THR A 40 9.97 -4.87 -15.32
N PRO A 41 11.17 -5.29 -14.88
CA PRO A 41 11.76 -4.79 -13.65
C PRO A 41 12.23 -3.35 -13.84
N TYR A 42 11.79 -2.47 -12.96
CA TYR A 42 12.24 -1.08 -12.84
C TYR A 42 12.76 -0.86 -11.42
N ARG A 43 13.88 -0.14 -11.29
CA ARG A 43 14.43 0.23 -9.98
C ARG A 43 14.33 1.75 -9.84
N ALA A 44 13.57 2.21 -8.86
CA ALA A 44 13.53 3.61 -8.49
C ALA A 44 14.64 3.86 -7.44
N PRO A 45 15.73 4.57 -7.81
CA PRO A 45 16.76 4.92 -6.85
C PRO A 45 16.24 5.96 -5.87
N VAL A 46 16.75 5.92 -4.65
CA VAL A 46 16.52 7.00 -3.70
C VAL A 46 17.60 8.06 -3.86
N THR A 47 17.19 9.30 -4.12
CA THR A 47 18.09 10.45 -4.20
C THR A 47 17.70 11.46 -3.12
N ASN A 48 18.68 11.94 -2.33
CA ASN A 48 18.45 12.88 -1.23
C ASN A 48 17.37 12.40 -0.23
N GLY A 49 17.31 11.09 0.04
CA GLY A 49 16.33 10.51 0.97
C GLY A 49 14.91 10.44 0.42
N VAL A 50 14.68 10.73 -0.87
CA VAL A 50 13.38 10.60 -1.53
C VAL A 50 13.48 9.62 -2.70
N MET A 51 12.59 8.63 -2.72
CA MET A 51 12.36 7.78 -3.87
C MET A 51 11.41 8.50 -4.82
N THR A 52 11.70 8.49 -6.12
CA THR A 52 10.78 8.99 -7.15
C THR A 52 10.85 8.07 -8.37
N THR A 53 9.70 7.61 -8.83
CA THR A 53 9.61 6.79 -10.03
C THR A 53 9.59 7.65 -11.27
N LYS A 54 9.93 7.06 -12.42
CA LYS A 54 9.44 7.57 -13.71
C LYS A 54 7.93 7.42 -13.79
N ASP A 55 7.35 7.95 -14.86
CA ASP A 55 5.95 7.72 -15.20
C ASP A 55 5.66 6.21 -15.35
N LEU A 56 4.75 5.71 -14.51
CA LEU A 56 4.32 4.32 -14.48
C LEU A 56 2.96 4.20 -15.19
N ASP A 57 2.80 3.09 -15.91
CA ASP A 57 1.52 2.72 -16.51
C ASP A 57 0.52 2.37 -15.38
N PRO A 58 -0.75 2.82 -15.46
CA PRO A 58 -1.78 2.43 -14.51
C PRO A 58 -2.03 0.92 -14.53
N GLY A 59 -2.43 0.37 -13.38
CA GLY A 59 -2.74 -1.04 -13.19
C GLY A 59 -1.87 -1.73 -12.13
N PRO A 60 -1.99 -3.06 -12.01
CA PRO A 60 -1.31 -3.81 -10.96
C PRO A 60 0.20 -3.79 -11.18
N ALA A 61 0.96 -3.56 -10.12
CA ALA A 61 2.42 -3.62 -10.14
C ALA A 61 2.93 -4.32 -8.88
N ASP A 62 3.91 -5.20 -9.04
CA ASP A 62 4.64 -5.72 -7.90
C ASP A 62 5.63 -4.67 -7.42
N VAL A 63 5.61 -4.36 -6.15
CA VAL A 63 6.56 -3.45 -5.52
C VAL A 63 7.34 -4.24 -4.49
N THR A 64 8.67 -4.10 -4.51
CA THR A 64 9.57 -4.71 -3.52
C THR A 64 10.29 -3.61 -2.75
N ILE A 65 10.13 -3.63 -1.43
CA ILE A 65 10.79 -2.76 -0.46
C ILE A 65 11.49 -3.67 0.54
N GLY A 66 12.81 -3.54 0.68
CA GLY A 66 13.60 -4.45 1.54
C GLY A 66 13.45 -5.91 1.08
N GLN A 67 12.93 -6.75 1.97
CA GLN A 67 12.61 -8.17 1.68
C GLN A 67 11.14 -8.42 1.34
N GLU A 68 10.26 -7.43 1.51
CA GLU A 68 8.83 -7.57 1.27
C GLU A 68 8.48 -7.26 -0.19
N THR A 69 7.59 -8.06 -0.76
CA THR A 69 6.99 -7.78 -2.07
C THR A 69 5.47 -7.79 -1.92
N ARG A 70 4.81 -6.72 -2.40
CA ARG A 70 3.35 -6.59 -2.43
C ARG A 70 2.90 -6.16 -3.82
N THR A 71 1.73 -6.61 -4.24
CA THR A 71 1.10 -6.13 -5.47
C THR A 71 0.21 -4.93 -5.13
N ILE A 72 0.51 -3.77 -5.69
CA ILE A 72 -0.30 -2.55 -5.54
C ILE A 72 -0.99 -2.22 -6.86
N ASP A 73 -2.14 -1.56 -6.80
CA ASP A 73 -2.74 -0.96 -8.00
C ASP A 73 -2.24 0.49 -8.15
N ILE A 74 -1.55 0.76 -9.26
CA ILE A 74 -1.12 2.10 -9.63
C ILE A 74 -2.33 2.82 -10.22
N PRO A 75 -2.87 3.85 -9.57
CA PRO A 75 -4.01 4.59 -10.10
C PRO A 75 -3.58 5.40 -11.32
N ASP A 76 -4.52 5.74 -12.20
CA ASP A 76 -4.27 6.71 -13.26
C ASP A 76 -4.38 8.13 -12.70
N SER A 77 -3.26 8.85 -12.62
CA SER A 77 -3.18 10.15 -11.95
C SER A 77 -2.25 11.10 -12.68
N GLY A 78 -2.78 12.23 -13.15
CA GLY A 78 -1.99 13.32 -13.74
C GLY A 78 -1.12 14.10 -12.73
N ILE A 79 -1.13 13.71 -11.44
CA ILE A 79 -0.30 14.30 -10.39
C ILE A 79 0.54 13.22 -9.68
N PRO A 80 1.73 13.58 -9.15
CA PRO A 80 2.53 12.67 -8.34
C PRO A 80 1.80 12.23 -7.07
N LEU A 81 1.90 10.93 -6.73
CA LEU A 81 1.25 10.33 -5.57
C LEU A 81 2.28 9.72 -4.61
N ARG A 82 1.88 9.60 -3.33
CA ARG A 82 2.67 8.94 -2.29
C ARG A 82 2.62 7.42 -2.46
N LEU A 83 3.76 6.74 -2.33
CA LEU A 83 3.80 5.28 -2.38
C LEU A 83 3.20 4.65 -1.11
N GLN A 84 3.44 5.23 0.07
CA GLN A 84 3.09 4.61 1.35
C GLN A 84 1.59 4.25 1.45
N PRO A 85 0.64 5.14 1.10
CA PRO A 85 -0.78 4.78 1.17
C PRO A 85 -1.15 3.59 0.26
N LEU A 86 -0.52 3.47 -0.91
CA LEU A 86 -0.74 2.35 -1.82
C LEU A 86 -0.14 1.04 -1.29
N TRP A 87 1.00 1.14 -0.60
CA TRP A 87 1.69 0.01 0.03
C TRP A 87 0.92 -0.54 1.24
N ASP A 88 0.41 0.35 2.09
CA ASP A 88 -0.43 0.01 3.24
C ASP A 88 -1.77 -0.57 2.77
N ALA A 89 -2.33 0.00 1.70
CA ALA A 89 -3.52 -0.55 1.04
C ALA A 89 -3.33 -1.96 0.48
N ALA A 90 -2.08 -2.42 0.26
CA ALA A 90 -1.74 -3.74 -0.25
C ALA A 90 -1.21 -4.71 0.82
N GLU A 91 -1.24 -4.34 2.10
CA GLU A 91 -0.84 -5.24 3.19
C GLU A 91 -1.66 -6.55 3.13
N PRO A 92 -1.09 -7.74 3.41
CA PRO A 92 -1.91 -8.93 3.55
C PRO A 92 -2.88 -8.80 4.72
N GLN A 93 -4.11 -9.29 4.55
CA GLN A 93 -5.04 -9.43 5.67
C GLN A 93 -4.54 -10.56 6.60
N PRO A 94 -4.60 -10.41 7.93
CA PRO A 94 -4.25 -11.49 8.85
C PRO A 94 -5.17 -12.70 8.65
N GLU A 95 -4.64 -13.90 8.89
CA GLU A 95 -5.37 -15.18 8.75
C GLU A 95 -6.63 -15.24 9.62
N ASN A 96 -6.64 -14.52 10.74
CA ASN A 96 -7.83 -14.29 11.54
C ASN A 96 -8.28 -12.82 11.38
N PRO A 97 -9.31 -12.55 10.57
CA PRO A 97 -9.70 -11.19 10.22
C PRO A 97 -10.60 -10.52 11.26
N ASP A 98 -10.99 -11.22 12.32
CA ASP A 98 -11.88 -10.67 13.33
C ASP A 98 -11.26 -9.42 13.99
N GLY A 99 -11.89 -8.28 13.75
CA GLY A 99 -11.46 -6.98 14.29
C GLY A 99 -10.33 -6.31 13.51
N PHE A 100 -9.91 -6.90 12.38
CA PHE A 100 -8.92 -6.28 11.50
C PHE A 100 -9.53 -5.09 10.76
N VAL A 101 -8.86 -3.94 10.84
CA VAL A 101 -9.20 -2.75 10.08
C VAL A 101 -7.96 -2.17 9.41
N ARG A 102 -8.10 -1.87 8.12
CA ARG A 102 -7.05 -1.24 7.31
C ARG A 102 -7.29 0.26 7.21
N ASN A 103 -6.33 1.05 7.69
CA ASN A 103 -6.38 2.50 7.54
C ASN A 103 -5.76 2.95 6.22
N ALA A 104 -6.58 3.30 5.25
CA ALA A 104 -6.15 3.94 4.01
C ALA A 104 -6.13 5.48 4.11
N GLY A 105 -6.03 6.04 5.32
CA GLY A 105 -6.00 7.49 5.58
C GLY A 105 -7.37 8.12 5.83
N GLY A 106 -8.37 7.33 6.24
CA GLY A 106 -9.77 7.77 6.40
C GLY A 106 -10.25 7.97 7.83
N PHE A 107 -9.44 7.61 8.82
CA PHE A 107 -9.82 7.70 10.24
C PHE A 107 -8.62 8.02 11.12
N ASP A 108 -8.85 8.86 12.13
CA ASP A 108 -7.83 9.31 13.08
C ASP A 108 -7.49 8.21 14.09
N ARG A 109 -8.50 7.43 14.50
CA ARG A 109 -8.36 6.34 15.46
C ARG A 109 -9.40 5.25 15.25
N VAL A 110 -8.99 3.99 15.48
CA VAL A 110 -9.88 2.83 15.55
C VAL A 110 -9.73 2.17 16.91
N GLN A 111 -10.83 1.78 17.53
CA GLN A 111 -10.83 1.06 18.78
C GLN A 111 -11.78 -0.14 18.73
N VAL A 112 -11.25 -1.31 19.10
CA VAL A 112 -12.01 -2.54 19.27
C VAL A 112 -12.46 -2.65 20.73
N MET A 113 -13.75 -2.94 20.94
CA MET A 113 -14.32 -3.17 22.27
C MET A 113 -15.61 -4.00 22.20
N THR A 114 -16.11 -4.45 23.34
CA THR A 114 -17.43 -5.09 23.41
C THR A 114 -18.56 -4.07 23.43
N MET A 115 -19.78 -4.51 23.11
CA MET A 115 -20.98 -3.66 23.23
C MET A 115 -21.17 -3.14 24.68
N SER A 116 -20.89 -3.98 25.68
CA SER A 116 -20.95 -3.59 27.10
C SER A 116 -19.93 -2.50 27.46
N GLN A 117 -18.72 -2.56 26.90
CA GLN A 117 -17.69 -1.52 27.09
C GLN A 117 -18.08 -0.20 26.43
N PHE A 118 -18.61 -0.24 25.21
CA PHE A 118 -19.02 0.97 24.50
C PHE A 118 -20.17 1.70 25.20
N THR A 119 -21.19 0.96 25.63
CA THR A 119 -22.34 1.53 26.36
C THR A 119 -21.99 2.08 27.74
N SER A 120 -20.86 1.65 28.32
CA SER A 120 -20.34 2.18 29.58
C SER A 120 -19.62 3.53 29.45
N GLN A 121 -19.35 4.00 28.23
CA GLN A 121 -18.71 5.29 27.99
C GLN A 121 -19.72 6.43 28.08
N GLU A 122 -19.43 7.42 28.95
CA GLU A 122 -20.28 8.61 29.10
C GLU A 122 -20.19 9.55 27.88
N SER A 123 -19.04 9.58 27.20
CA SER A 123 -18.82 10.40 26.00
C SER A 123 -17.75 9.76 25.10
N PRO A 124 -18.15 8.95 24.11
CA PRO A 124 -17.23 8.42 23.11
C PRO A 124 -16.61 9.55 22.29
N ASP A 125 -15.31 9.45 22.00
CA ASP A 125 -14.61 10.39 21.13
C ASP A 125 -15.19 10.34 19.71
N PRO A 126 -15.73 11.44 19.17
CA PRO A 126 -16.36 11.46 17.85
C PRO A 126 -15.38 11.20 16.70
N ASN A 127 -14.08 11.37 16.91
CA ASN A 127 -13.05 11.10 15.88
C ASN A 127 -12.57 9.65 15.89
N THR A 128 -13.05 8.83 16.84
CA THR A 128 -12.70 7.41 16.93
C THR A 128 -13.78 6.54 16.27
N THR A 129 -13.37 5.70 15.33
CA THR A 129 -14.23 4.63 14.78
C THR A 129 -14.19 3.42 15.71
N PHE A 130 -15.35 3.00 16.23
CA PHE A 130 -15.48 1.86 17.13
C PHE A 130 -15.93 0.61 16.39
N ILE A 131 -15.25 -0.51 16.63
CA ILE A 131 -15.67 -1.84 16.17
C ILE A 131 -16.18 -2.61 17.39
N LEU A 132 -17.45 -2.97 17.35
CA LEU A 132 -18.14 -3.60 18.47
C LEU A 132 -18.28 -5.10 18.25
N PHE A 133 -17.81 -5.87 19.21
CA PHE A 133 -18.03 -7.31 19.26
C PHE A 133 -19.19 -7.63 20.23
N PRO A 134 -19.99 -8.66 19.93
CA PRO A 134 -20.91 -9.22 20.91
C PRO A 134 -20.10 -9.75 22.10
N ASP A 135 -20.71 -9.67 23.30
CA ASP A 135 -20.13 -10.23 24.53
C ASP A 135 -20.01 -11.77 24.45
#